data_AF-A0A6A3JAN6-F1
#
_entry.id   AF-A0A6A3JAN6-F1
#
_cell.length_a   1.000
_cell.length_b   1.000
_cell.length_c   1.000
_cell.angle_alpha   90.00
_cell.angle_beta   90.00
_cell.angle_gamma   90.00
#
_symmetry.space_group_name_H-M   'P 1'
#
loop_
_entity.id
_entity.type
_entity.pdbx_description
1 polymer ?
#
loop_
_entity_poly.entity_id
_entity_poly.type
_entity_poly.pdbx_seq_one_letter_code
_entity_poly.pdbx_strand_id
1 'polypeptide(L)'
;MGFETKANTKLSVQVEATPKLTLQVGTTPKLMVQGEATPNLSMQGEVPPKLMINGEVTPRLMLQGEATANVMMNRDVTPKLMMNGETTPKLTFQGEVTCEADDSM
;
A
#
# COMPACT_ATOMS: atom_id res chain seq x y z
N MET A 1 0.85 -15.51 0.96
CA MET A 1 0.11 -15.56 2.24
C MET A 1 -0.83 -14.36 2.27
N GLY A 2 -2.13 -14.56 2.49
CA GLY A 2 -3.09 -13.47 2.65
C GLY A 2 -3.31 -13.19 4.13
N PHE A 3 -3.20 -11.92 4.55
CA PHE A 3 -3.51 -11.47 5.89
C PHE A 3 -4.82 -10.69 5.84
N GLU A 4 -5.82 -11.14 6.60
CA GLU A 4 -7.06 -10.39 6.84
C GLU A 4 -7.02 -9.89 8.28
N THR A 5 -7.18 -8.58 8.45
CA THR A 5 -6.94 -7.97 9.76
C THR A 5 -8.12 -7.08 10.16
N LYS A 6 -8.73 -7.38 11.31
CA LYS A 6 -9.75 -6.54 11.94
C LYS A 6 -9.10 -5.70 13.06
N ALA A 7 -9.16 -4.38 12.90
CA ALA A 7 -8.60 -3.34 13.78
C ALA A 7 -7.07 -3.22 13.87
N ASN A 8 -6.59 -1.96 13.86
CA ASN A 8 -5.23 -1.44 14.09
C ASN A 8 -4.08 -2.45 13.98
N THR A 9 -3.89 -3.00 12.79
CA THR A 9 -2.87 -4.03 12.57
C THR A 9 -1.58 -3.45 12.03
N LYS A 10 -0.48 -3.78 12.70
CA LYS A 10 0.87 -3.55 12.21
C LYS A 10 1.38 -4.85 11.59
N LEU A 11 1.59 -4.85 10.27
CA LEU A 11 2.22 -5.96 9.58
C LEU A 11 3.63 -5.54 9.16
N SER A 12 4.60 -6.43 9.37
CA SER A 12 5.99 -6.22 8.96
C SER A 12 6.44 -7.43 8.17
N VAL A 13 6.84 -7.20 6.93
CA VAL A 13 7.27 -8.21 5.98
C VAL A 13 8.72 -7.90 5.63
N GLN A 14 9.60 -8.87 5.86
CA GLN A 14 11.02 -8.78 5.56
C GLN A 14 11.37 -9.98 4.68
N VAL A 15 12.01 -9.73 3.53
CA VAL A 15 12.46 -10.71 2.51
C VAL A 15 11.36 -11.19 1.54
N GLU A 16 11.75 -11.35 0.27
CA GLU A 16 11.06 -11.96 -0.89
C GLU A 16 9.66 -12.50 -0.61
N ALA A 17 8.71 -11.59 -0.54
CA ALA A 17 7.34 -11.93 -0.20
C ALA A 17 6.33 -11.17 -1.07
N THR A 18 5.24 -11.86 -1.34
CA THR A 18 4.04 -11.32 -2.00
C THR A 18 2.90 -11.25 -0.99
N PRO A 19 3.01 -10.42 0.07
CA PRO A 19 1.95 -10.33 1.06
C PRO A 19 0.71 -9.73 0.40
N LYS A 20 -0.44 -10.38 0.62
CA LYS A 20 -1.74 -9.78 0.28
C LYS A 20 -2.38 -9.33 1.57
N LEU A 21 -2.77 -8.06 1.64
CA LEU A 21 -3.42 -7.47 2.80
C LEU A 21 -4.74 -6.83 2.35
N THR A 22 -5.84 -7.29 2.95
CA THR A 22 -7.18 -6.75 2.69
C THR A 22 -7.70 -6.11 3.96
N LEU A 23 -8.10 -4.85 3.87
CA LEU A 23 -8.59 -4.04 4.99
C LEU A 23 -9.97 -3.49 4.71
N GLN A 24 -10.84 -3.60 5.70
CA GLN A 24 -12.21 -3.08 5.68
C GLN A 24 -12.40 -2.04 6.80
N VAL A 25 -13.33 -1.10 6.56
CA VAL A 25 -13.85 -0.01 7.41
C VAL A 25 -13.40 0.01 8.88
N GLY A 26 -12.95 1.19 9.33
CA GLY A 26 -12.75 1.50 10.75
C GLY A 26 -11.37 1.12 11.31
N THR A 27 -10.37 0.91 10.46
CA THR A 27 -9.04 0.44 10.88
C THR A 27 -7.91 1.34 10.35
N THR A 28 -6.88 1.58 11.17
CA THR A 28 -5.66 2.30 10.75
C THR A 28 -4.48 1.35 10.63
N PRO A 29 -4.31 0.68 9.47
CA PRO A 29 -3.22 -0.27 9.28
C PRO A 29 -1.87 0.42 9.10
N LYS A 30 -0.83 -0.25 9.58
CA LYS A 30 0.57 0.09 9.32
C LYS A 30 1.26 -1.10 8.66
N LEU A 31 1.62 -0.97 7.40
CA LEU A 31 2.41 -1.99 6.70
C LEU A 31 3.85 -1.51 6.55
N MET A 32 4.81 -2.35 6.94
CA MET A 32 6.22 -2.16 6.66
C MET A 32 6.73 -3.30 5.80
N VAL A 33 7.31 -2.98 4.64
CA VAL A 33 7.92 -3.96 3.73
C VAL A 33 9.38 -3.60 3.54
N GLN A 34 10.27 -4.58 3.73
CA GLN A 34 11.70 -4.42 3.50
C GLN A 34 12.27 -5.54 2.63
N GLY A 35 13.10 -5.18 1.66
CA GLY A 35 13.71 -6.10 0.69
C GLY A 35 12.95 -6.16 -0.63
N GLU A 36 13.22 -7.19 -1.41
CA GLU A 36 12.51 -7.48 -2.66
C GLU A 36 11.10 -8.00 -2.36
N ALA A 37 10.05 -7.31 -2.83
CA ALA A 37 8.67 -7.74 -2.54
C ALA A 37 7.63 -7.20 -3.53
N THR A 38 6.47 -7.86 -3.55
CA THR A 38 5.32 -7.46 -4.38
C THR A 38 4.06 -7.41 -3.51
N PRO A 39 3.94 -6.43 -2.58
CA PRO A 39 2.80 -6.36 -1.69
C PRO A 39 1.54 -5.93 -2.46
N ASN A 40 0.44 -6.66 -2.26
CA ASN A 40 -0.88 -6.26 -2.75
C ASN A 40 -1.73 -5.79 -1.57
N LEU A 41 -2.14 -4.53 -1.59
CA LEU A 41 -3.01 -3.92 -0.60
C LEU A 41 -4.35 -3.60 -1.23
N SER A 42 -5.43 -4.09 -0.65
CA SER A 42 -6.80 -3.67 -0.98
C SER A 42 -7.46 -3.08 0.25
N MET A 43 -8.04 -1.90 0.10
CA MET A 43 -8.68 -1.17 1.18
C MET A 43 -10.05 -0.68 0.76
N GLN A 44 -11.04 -0.96 1.62
CA GLN A 44 -12.41 -0.54 1.44
C GLN A 44 -12.88 0.23 2.68
N GLY A 45 -13.31 1.47 2.49
CA GLY A 45 -13.93 2.32 3.52
C GLY A 45 -13.18 3.60 3.87
N GLU A 46 -13.63 4.26 4.93
CA GLU A 46 -13.14 5.59 5.36
C GLU A 46 -11.93 5.48 6.29
N VAL A 47 -10.75 5.20 5.73
CA VAL A 47 -9.57 4.88 6.57
C VAL A 47 -8.28 5.50 6.06
N PRO A 48 -7.39 5.97 6.96
CA PRO A 48 -6.06 6.41 6.59
C PRO A 48 -4.99 5.33 6.81
N PRO A 49 -4.59 4.54 5.79
CA PRO A 49 -3.45 3.63 5.90
C PRO A 49 -2.12 4.37 5.97
N LYS A 50 -1.14 3.72 6.60
CA LYS A 50 0.28 4.09 6.51
C LYS A 50 1.08 2.92 5.97
N LEU A 51 1.71 3.13 4.82
CA LEU A 51 2.59 2.19 4.16
C LEU A 51 4.03 2.70 4.21
N MET A 52 4.96 1.82 4.55
CA MET A 52 6.39 2.10 4.48
C MET A 52 7.09 0.97 3.73
N ILE A 53 7.72 1.29 2.62
CA ILE A 53 8.35 0.34 1.72
C ILE A 53 9.81 0.74 1.55
N ASN A 54 10.71 -0.23 1.65
CA ASN A 54 12.14 0.00 1.49
C ASN A 54 12.80 -1.18 0.76
N GLY A 55 13.37 -0.95 -0.42
CA GLY A 55 14.00 -1.99 -1.24
C GLY A 55 13.53 -1.95 -2.70
N GLU A 56 13.78 -3.02 -3.45
CA GLU A 56 13.28 -3.18 -4.81
C GLU A 56 11.84 -3.73 -4.78
N VAL A 57 10.84 -2.86 -4.90
CA VAL A 57 9.45 -3.24 -4.54
C VAL A 57 8.44 -2.74 -5.56
N THR A 58 7.50 -3.63 -5.93
CA THR A 58 6.37 -3.27 -6.81
C THR A 58 5.06 -3.36 -6.02
N PRO A 59 4.71 -2.35 -5.22
CA PRO A 59 3.46 -2.35 -4.47
C PRO A 59 2.25 -2.12 -5.37
N ARG A 60 1.21 -2.92 -5.17
CA ARG A 60 -0.13 -2.66 -5.73
C ARG A 60 -1.06 -2.19 -4.64
N LEU A 61 -1.67 -1.04 -4.83
CA LEU A 61 -2.54 -0.37 -3.88
C LEU A 61 -3.90 -0.15 -4.53
N MET A 62 -4.94 -0.75 -3.97
CA MET A 62 -6.33 -0.58 -4.40
C MET A 62 -7.10 0.06 -3.25
N LEU A 63 -7.59 1.28 -3.45
CA LEU A 63 -8.34 2.05 -2.46
C LEU A 63 -9.76 2.27 -3.00
N GLN A 64 -10.77 1.97 -2.19
CA GLN A 64 -12.17 2.12 -2.54
C GLN A 64 -12.94 2.81 -1.39
N GLY A 65 -13.64 3.89 -1.67
CA GLY A 65 -14.35 4.72 -0.68
C GLY A 65 -13.60 6.00 -0.32
N GLU A 66 -13.89 6.61 0.84
CA GLU A 66 -13.25 7.87 1.28
C GLU A 66 -11.95 7.63 2.07
N ALA A 67 -10.87 7.25 1.39
CA ALA A 67 -9.61 6.87 2.05
C ALA A 67 -8.48 7.90 1.89
N THR A 68 -7.73 8.19 2.96
CA THR A 68 -6.51 9.02 2.89
C THR A 68 -5.25 8.16 3.07
N ALA A 69 -4.66 7.68 1.98
CA ALA A 69 -3.51 6.79 2.07
C ALA A 69 -2.18 7.53 2.19
N ASN A 70 -1.39 7.24 3.22
CA ASN A 70 0.00 7.71 3.30
C ASN A 70 0.96 6.60 2.94
N VAL A 71 1.80 6.82 1.94
CA VAL A 71 2.68 5.82 1.39
C VAL A 71 4.08 6.40 1.27
N MET A 72 5.02 5.83 2.02
CA MET A 72 6.44 6.16 1.95
C MET A 72 7.17 5.01 1.28
N MET A 73 7.94 5.32 0.25
CA MET A 73 8.75 4.34 -0.46
C MET A 73 10.18 4.84 -0.61
N ASN A 74 11.14 3.94 -0.39
CA ASN A 74 12.56 4.20 -0.52
C ASN A 74 13.21 3.16 -1.44
N ARG A 75 14.22 3.57 -2.20
CA ARG A 75 14.93 2.77 -3.25
C ARG A 75 14.06 2.51 -4.48
N ASP A 76 14.52 1.62 -5.37
CA ASP A 76 13.89 1.24 -6.64
C ASP A 76 12.46 0.73 -6.44
N VAL A 77 11.47 1.59 -6.66
CA VAL A 77 10.07 1.21 -6.48
C VAL A 77 9.21 1.55 -7.68
N THR A 78 8.30 0.61 -7.98
CA THR A 78 7.33 0.75 -9.06
C THR A 78 5.91 0.63 -8.48
N PRO A 79 5.33 1.71 -7.92
CA PRO A 79 3.99 1.67 -7.39
C PRO A 79 2.92 1.58 -8.47
N LYS A 80 1.91 0.74 -8.24
CA LYS A 80 0.64 0.72 -8.97
C LYS A 80 -0.48 1.12 -8.04
N LEU A 81 -1.21 2.17 -8.39
CA LEU A 81 -2.28 2.74 -7.59
C LEU A 81 -3.59 2.70 -8.37
N MET A 82 -4.63 2.15 -7.74
CA MET A 82 -6.00 2.13 -8.24
C MET A 82 -6.89 2.71 -7.15
N MET A 83 -7.70 3.70 -7.52
CA MET A 83 -8.39 4.57 -6.58
C MET A 83 -9.81 4.82 -7.07
N ASN A 84 -10.80 4.36 -6.30
CA ASN A 84 -12.22 4.50 -6.60
C ASN A 84 -12.92 5.26 -5.46
N GLY A 85 -13.62 6.34 -5.76
CA GLY A 85 -14.29 7.20 -4.77
C GLY A 85 -13.44 8.41 -4.35
N GLU A 86 -13.78 9.04 -3.21
CA GLU A 86 -13.05 10.22 -2.70
C GLU A 86 -11.76 9.81 -1.97
N THR A 87 -10.78 9.32 -2.73
CA THR A 87 -9.49 8.90 -2.17
C THR A 87 -8.43 9.99 -2.34
N THR A 88 -7.68 10.26 -1.28
CA THR A 88 -6.52 11.16 -1.32
C THR A 88 -5.23 10.40 -0.98
N PRO A 89 -4.39 10.05 -1.96
CA PRO A 89 -3.08 9.47 -1.70
C PRO A 89 -2.06 10.57 -1.38
N LYS A 90 -1.23 10.32 -0.38
CA LYS A 90 0.00 11.06 -0.07
C LYS A 90 1.16 10.13 -0.28
N LEU A 91 1.90 10.34 -1.35
CA LEU A 91 3.05 9.53 -1.73
C LEU A 91 4.34 10.29 -1.42
N THR A 92 5.31 9.62 -0.81
CA THR A 92 6.64 10.15 -0.55
C THR A 92 7.66 9.13 -1.04
N PHE A 93 8.59 9.60 -1.86
CA PHE A 93 9.54 8.78 -2.58
C PHE A 93 10.97 9.25 -2.27
N GLN A 94 11.85 8.34 -1.84
CA GLN A 94 13.28 8.61 -1.68
C GLN A 94 14.10 7.54 -2.40
N GLY A 95 14.44 7.78 -3.66
CA GLY A 95 15.13 6.83 -4.53
C GLY A 95 14.69 6.97 -5.98
N GLU A 96 15.10 6.03 -6.82
CA GLU A 96 14.55 5.91 -8.17
C GLU A 96 13.12 5.35 -8.09
N VAL A 97 12.17 6.09 -8.66
CA VAL A 97 10.76 5.73 -8.62
C VAL A 97 10.18 5.82 -10.01
N THR A 98 9.59 4.72 -10.44
CA THR A 98 8.86 4.61 -11.70
C THR A 98 7.39 4.46 -11.38
N CYS A 99 6.62 5.53 -11.53
CA CYS A 99 5.18 5.48 -11.28
C CYS A 99 4.47 4.87 -12.50
N GLU A 100 3.74 3.77 -12.31
CA GLU A 100 2.79 3.29 -13.31
C GLU A 100 1.38 3.64 -12.82
N ALA A 101 0.84 4.74 -13.34
CA ALA A 101 -0.57 5.09 -13.19
C ALA A 101 -1.37 4.35 -14.26
N ASP A 102 -2.29 3.50 -13.84
CA ASP A 102 -3.29 2.91 -14.74
C ASP A 102 -4.40 3.95 -14.92
N ASP A 103 -4.34 4.71 -16.02
CA ASP A 103 -5.28 5.80 -16.36
C ASP A 103 -6.64 5.28 -16.85
N SER A 104 -7.05 4.08 -16.45
CA SER A 104 -8.31 3.49 -16.88
C SER A 104 -9.43 3.86 -15.89
N MET A 105 -9.98 5.07 -16.01
CA MET A 105 -11.32 5.41 -15.51
C MET A 105 -12.40 5.03 -16.52
#